data_AF-J9E8T9-F1
#
_entry.id   AF-J9E8T9-F1
#
_cell.length_a   1.000
_cell.length_b   1.000
_cell.length_c   1.000
_cell.angle_alpha   90.00
_cell.angle_beta   90.00
_cell.angle_gamma   90.00
#
_symmetry.space_group_name_H-M   'P 1'
#
loop_
_entity.id
_entity.type
_entity.pdbx_description
1 polymer ?
#
loop_
_entity_poly.entity_id
_entity_poly.type
_entity_poly.pdbx_seq_one_letter_code
_entity_poly.pdbx_strand_id
1 'polypeptide(L)'
;MKEYRNGFSSLGSLPLCPYFETGDCDKGDKCQFVHGDVCDLCNVPCLHPTDTEQRAQHRRECIDAHEAAMEEAFAEARSADIYLNNSILTFYLIMQGFICFEI
;
A
#
# COMPACT_ATOMS: atom_id res chain seq x y z
N MET A 1 -29.58 -10.79 8.70
CA MET A 1 -28.37 -10.54 9.51
C MET A 1 -27.55 -11.82 9.47
N LYS A 2 -26.37 -11.80 8.83
CA LYS A 2 -25.60 -13.02 8.59
C LYS A 2 -24.92 -13.43 9.90
N GLU A 3 -25.42 -14.52 10.49
CA GLU A 3 -24.80 -15.20 11.61
C GLU A 3 -23.51 -15.88 11.13
N TYR A 4 -22.35 -15.44 11.60
CA TYR A 4 -21.10 -16.18 11.42
C TYR A 4 -20.71 -16.79 12.77
N ARG A 5 -21.13 -18.04 12.97
CA ARG A 5 -20.97 -18.81 14.20
C ARG A 5 -19.56 -19.41 14.23
N ASN A 6 -18.84 -19.15 15.32
CA ASN A 6 -17.51 -19.68 15.62
C ASN A 6 -17.48 -21.22 15.63
N GLY A 7 -16.49 -21.81 14.95
CA GLY A 7 -16.21 -23.24 14.95
C GLY A 7 -14.83 -23.53 14.36
N PHE A 8 -13.94 -24.05 15.19
CA PHE A 8 -12.53 -24.40 14.95
C PHE A 8 -12.35 -25.33 13.72
N SER A 9 -12.08 -24.79 12.53
CA SER A 9 -11.67 -25.54 11.32
C SER A 9 -11.12 -24.57 10.26
N SER A 10 -9.86 -24.74 9.86
CA SER A 10 -9.11 -24.02 8.80
C SER A 10 -9.07 -22.48 8.87
N LEU A 11 -7.96 -21.91 9.38
CA LEU A 11 -7.61 -20.47 9.28
C LEU A 11 -7.49 -19.94 7.83
N GLY A 12 -7.57 -20.82 6.84
CA GLY A 12 -7.23 -20.51 5.45
C GLY A 12 -8.38 -20.05 4.56
N SER A 13 -9.57 -19.78 5.07
CA SER A 13 -10.70 -19.31 4.24
C SER A 13 -11.60 -18.28 4.94
N LEU A 14 -11.11 -17.67 6.02
CA LEU A 14 -11.84 -16.63 6.72
C LEU A 14 -11.69 -15.31 5.97
N PRO A 15 -12.74 -14.48 5.85
CA PRO A 15 -12.62 -13.20 5.19
C PRO A 15 -11.65 -12.27 5.94
N LEU A 16 -11.03 -11.34 5.20
CA LEU A 16 -10.19 -10.29 5.77
C LEU A 16 -10.99 -9.40 6.73
N CYS A 17 -10.32 -8.92 7.78
CA CYS A 17 -10.91 -7.99 8.73
C CYS A 17 -11.06 -6.60 8.07
N PRO A 18 -12.29 -6.06 7.92
CA PRO A 18 -12.49 -4.76 7.29
C PRO A 18 -11.94 -3.60 8.13
N TYR A 19 -11.80 -3.79 9.46
CA TYR A 19 -11.28 -2.77 10.37
C TYR A 19 -9.75 -2.70 10.36
N PHE A 20 -9.07 -3.84 10.15
CA PHE A 20 -7.62 -3.90 10.16
C PHE A 20 -6.99 -3.24 8.92
N GLU A 21 -7.71 -3.24 7.79
CA GLU A 21 -7.30 -2.51 6.57
C GLU A 21 -7.20 -0.99 6.81
N THR A 22 -7.99 -0.44 7.73
CA THR A 22 -8.03 1.00 8.03
C THR A 22 -6.96 1.43 9.04
N GLY A 23 -6.27 0.50 9.69
CA GLY A 23 -5.11 0.78 10.54
C GLY A 23 -5.15 0.13 11.91
N ASP A 24 -6.33 -0.11 12.49
CA ASP A 24 -6.42 -0.67 13.84
C ASP A 24 -7.65 -1.57 14.02
N CYS A 25 -7.40 -2.79 14.50
CA CYS A 25 -8.45 -3.66 14.99
C CYS A 25 -8.39 -3.73 16.52
N ASP A 26 -9.42 -3.24 17.22
CA ASP A 26 -9.52 -3.25 18.69
C ASP A 26 -9.42 -4.67 19.29
N LYS A 27 -9.64 -5.70 18.47
CA LYS A 27 -9.59 -7.11 18.90
C LYS A 27 -8.17 -7.69 18.88
N GLY A 28 -7.21 -7.03 18.22
CA GLY A 28 -5.84 -7.52 18.06
C GLY A 28 -5.81 -9.00 17.60
N ASP A 29 -4.98 -9.80 18.25
CA ASP A 29 -4.82 -11.24 17.94
C ASP A 29 -6.05 -12.11 18.26
N LYS A 30 -7.05 -11.55 18.95
CA LYS A 30 -8.32 -12.23 19.26
C LYS A 30 -9.38 -11.97 18.19
N CYS A 31 -9.02 -11.35 17.07
CA CYS A 31 -9.95 -11.10 15.98
C CYS A 31 -10.40 -12.42 15.34
N GLN A 32 -11.70 -12.50 15.03
CA GLN A 32 -12.30 -13.65 14.34
C GLN A 32 -12.04 -13.65 12.83
N PHE A 33 -11.47 -12.57 12.30
CA PHE A 33 -11.21 -12.35 10.88
C PHE A 33 -9.70 -12.33 10.62
N VAL A 34 -9.29 -12.54 9.38
CA VAL A 34 -7.87 -12.60 9.02
C VAL A 34 -7.30 -11.18 8.94
N HIS A 35 -6.20 -10.95 9.66
CA HIS A 35 -5.36 -9.77 9.54
C HIS A 35 -4.29 -10.08 8.49
N GLY A 36 -4.64 -9.88 7.22
CA GLY A 36 -3.80 -10.25 6.09
C GLY A 36 -2.35 -9.74 6.17
N ASP A 37 -1.50 -10.29 5.31
CA ASP A 37 -0.12 -9.85 5.16
C ASP A 37 -0.07 -8.42 4.58
N VAL A 38 1.02 -7.73 4.89
CA VAL A 38 1.28 -6.38 4.40
C VAL A 38 1.78 -6.45 2.96
N CYS A 39 1.22 -5.61 2.09
CA CYS A 39 1.72 -5.44 0.73
C CYS A 39 2.94 -4.51 0.70
N ASP A 40 4.01 -4.90 0.00
CA ASP A 40 5.27 -4.15 -0.05
C ASP A 40 5.17 -2.79 -0.79
N LEU A 41 4.15 -2.60 -1.64
CA LEU A 41 3.97 -1.37 -2.42
C LEU A 41 3.10 -0.34 -1.68
N CYS A 42 1.94 -0.76 -1.16
CA CYS A 42 1.03 0.15 -0.46
C CYS A 42 1.22 0.16 1.06
N ASN A 43 1.99 -0.78 1.61
CA ASN A 43 2.23 -0.95 3.04
C ASN A 43 0.95 -1.12 3.88
N VAL A 44 -0.11 -1.67 3.28
CA VAL A 44 -1.41 -1.96 3.92
C VAL A 44 -1.58 -3.47 4.10
N PRO A 45 -2.11 -3.94 5.25
CA PRO A 45 -2.40 -5.36 5.51
C PRO A 45 -3.63 -5.87 4.75
N CYS A 46 -3.51 -6.00 3.44
CA CYS A 46 -4.61 -6.34 2.53
C CYS A 46 -4.42 -7.69 1.81
N LEU A 47 -3.30 -8.39 2.02
CA LEU A 47 -2.99 -9.65 1.34
C LEU A 47 -3.52 -10.84 2.15
N HIS A 48 -4.33 -11.71 1.56
CA HIS A 48 -4.78 -12.89 2.29
C HIS A 48 -3.70 -14.01 2.24
N PRO A 49 -3.30 -14.62 3.38
CA PRO A 49 -2.14 -15.53 3.44
C PRO A 49 -2.32 -16.81 2.63
N THR A 50 -3.55 -17.31 2.49
CA THR A 50 -3.84 -18.55 1.76
C THR A 50 -4.43 -18.33 0.37
N ASP A 51 -4.90 -17.12 0.06
CA ASP A 51 -5.49 -16.84 -1.25
C ASP A 51 -4.42 -16.28 -2.17
N THR A 52 -3.89 -17.15 -3.04
CA THR A 52 -2.87 -16.75 -4.03
C THR A 52 -3.44 -15.90 -5.14
N GLU A 53 -4.72 -16.06 -5.50
CA GLU A 53 -5.36 -15.33 -6.59
C GLU A 53 -5.60 -13.88 -6.17
N GLN A 54 -6.16 -13.67 -4.97
CA GLN A 54 -6.33 -12.35 -4.41
C GLN A 54 -5.01 -11.59 -4.31
N ARG A 55 -3.93 -12.26 -3.86
CA ARG A 55 -2.62 -11.62 -3.76
C ARG A 55 -2.05 -11.23 -5.12
N ALA A 56 -2.21 -12.08 -6.13
CA ALA A 56 -1.79 -11.78 -7.49
C ALA A 56 -2.61 -10.62 -8.09
N GLN A 57 -3.92 -10.64 -7.88
CA GLN A 57 -4.84 -9.60 -8.35
C GLN A 57 -4.54 -8.25 -7.69
N HIS A 58 -4.42 -8.22 -6.36
CA HIS A 58 -4.04 -7.01 -5.63
C HIS A 58 -2.68 -6.48 -6.11
N ARG A 59 -1.67 -7.34 -6.28
CA ARG A 59 -0.34 -6.90 -6.72
C ARG A 59 -0.40 -6.22 -8.08
N ARG A 60 -1.19 -6.75 -9.01
CA ARG A 60 -1.40 -6.14 -10.33
C ARG A 60 -2.08 -4.78 -10.21
N GLU A 61 -3.22 -4.72 -9.52
CA GLU A 61 -3.96 -3.46 -9.31
C GLU A 61 -3.13 -2.41 -8.58
N CYS A 62 -2.32 -2.82 -7.60
CA CYS A 62 -1.46 -1.94 -6.83
C CYS A 62 -0.34 -1.35 -7.68
N ILE A 63 0.27 -2.14 -8.57
CA ILE A 63 1.26 -1.65 -9.53
C ILE A 63 0.59 -0.69 -10.53
N ASP A 64 -0.54 -1.08 -11.13
CA ASP A 64 -1.25 -0.27 -12.10
C ASP A 64 -1.65 1.10 -11.50
N ALA A 65 -2.13 1.11 -10.25
CA ALA A 65 -2.46 2.34 -9.52
C ALA A 65 -1.22 3.20 -9.21
N HIS A 66 -0.09 2.57 -8.85
CA HIS A 66 1.16 3.26 -8.61
C HIS A 66 1.68 3.93 -9.90
N GLU A 67 1.65 3.21 -11.02
CA GLU A 67 2.03 3.74 -12.34
C GLU A 67 1.16 4.92 -12.76
N ALA A 68 -0.16 4.81 -12.58
CA ALA A 68 -1.09 5.90 -12.86
C ALA A 68 -0.80 7.15 -12.00
N ALA A 69 -0.56 6.96 -10.69
CA ALA A 69 -0.21 8.06 -9.78
C ALA A 69 1.11 8.75 -10.16
N MET A 70 2.10 7.98 -10.64
CA MET A 70 3.34 8.54 -11.17
C MET A 70 3.07 9.37 -12.43
N GLU A 71 2.29 8.85 -13.37
CA GLU A 71 1.94 9.57 -14.60
C GLU A 71 1.21 10.89 -14.32
N GLU A 72 0.26 10.87 -13.37
CA GLU A 72 -0.44 12.07 -12.91
C GLU A 72 0.53 13.10 -12.31
N ALA A 73 1.44 12.68 -11.43
CA ALA A 73 2.44 13.56 -10.83
C ALA A 73 3.37 14.17 -11.89
N PHE A 74 3.76 13.42 -12.91
CA PHE A 74 4.54 13.94 -14.04
C PHE A 74 3.74 14.89 -14.93
N ALA A 75 2.45 14.65 -15.12
CA ALA A 75 1.57 15.55 -15.86
C ALA A 75 1.40 16.89 -15.13
N GLU A 76 1.23 16.86 -13.80
CA GLU A 76 1.18 18.05 -12.96
C GLU A 76 2.50 18.82 -13.04
N ALA A 77 3.65 18.15 -12.90
CA ALA A 77 4.96 18.79 -13.02
C ALA A 77 5.16 19.47 -14.38
N ARG A 78 4.71 18.87 -15.50
CA ARG A 78 4.74 19.50 -16.83
C ARG A 78 3.81 20.69 -16.96
N SER A 79 2.68 20.68 -16.27
CA SER A 79 1.77 21.83 -16.22
C SER A 79 2.32 22.99 -15.39
N ALA A 80 3.13 22.69 -14.38
CA ALA A 80 3.89 23.69 -13.61
C ALA A 80 5.13 24.19 -14.38
N ASP A 81 5.68 23.42 -15.31
CA ASP A 81 6.87 23.77 -16.11
C ASP A 81 6.61 24.93 -17.09
N ILE A 82 5.35 25.24 -17.43
CA ILE A 82 5.01 26.48 -18.16
C ILE A 82 5.20 27.73 -17.26
N TYR A 83 5.30 27.56 -15.94
CA TYR A 83 5.48 28.63 -14.95
C TYR A 83 6.81 28.61 -14.19
N LEU A 84 7.60 27.53 -14.22
CA LEU A 84 8.87 27.43 -13.49
C LEU A 84 10.01 26.89 -14.38
N ASN A 85 10.48 27.76 -15.25
CA ASN A 85 11.73 27.62 -15.98
C ASN A 85 12.89 27.24 -15.01
N ASN A 86 13.58 26.13 -15.32
CA ASN A 86 14.75 25.50 -14.66
C ASN A 86 14.51 24.52 -13.51
N SER A 87 14.37 23.23 -13.83
CA SER A 87 14.35 22.18 -12.79
C SER A 87 15.00 20.83 -13.19
N ILE A 88 15.93 20.83 -14.16
CA ILE A 88 16.97 19.77 -14.21
C ILE A 88 17.88 19.87 -12.96
N LEU A 89 17.99 21.07 -12.36
CA LEU A 89 18.80 21.34 -11.16
C LEU A 89 18.17 20.84 -9.85
N THR A 90 16.85 20.69 -9.76
CA THR A 90 16.19 20.31 -8.50
C THR A 90 16.23 18.81 -8.23
N PHE A 91 16.28 17.96 -9.25
CA PHE A 91 16.44 16.52 -9.09
C PHE A 91 17.89 16.09 -8.82
N TYR A 92 18.89 16.79 -9.37
CA TYR A 92 20.31 16.43 -9.19
C TYR A 92 20.83 16.70 -7.76
N LEU A 93 20.19 17.60 -7.00
CA LEU A 93 20.61 17.93 -5.62
C LEU A 93 19.97 17.03 -4.56
N ILE A 94 18.79 16.45 -4.81
CA ILE A 94 18.07 15.62 -3.82
C ILE A 94 18.56 14.16 -3.86
N MET A 95 19.10 13.69 -4.99
CA MET A 95 19.63 12.32 -5.16
C MET A 95 21.11 12.17 -4.78
N GLN A 96 21.83 13.24 -4.42
CA GLN A 96 23.26 13.15 -4.07
C GLN A 96 23.58 13.05 -2.56
N GLY A 97 22.60 12.89 -1.67
CA GLY A 97 22.84 12.31 -0.33
C GLY A 97 23.95 12.96 0.52
N PHE A 98 24.22 14.26 0.39
CA PHE A 98 25.20 14.97 1.22
C PHE A 98 24.50 15.66 2.41
N ILE A 99 24.10 14.87 3.41
CA ILE A 99 24.09 15.36 4.80
C ILE A 99 25.01 14.45 5.61
N CYS A 100 26.31 14.75 5.54
CA CYS A 100 27.31 14.53 6.58
C CYS A 100 28.68 14.89 6.01
N PHE A 101 29.31 15.99 6.47
CA PHE A 101 30.67 15.97 7.05
C PHE A 101 31.10 17.38 7.51
N GLU A 102 31.25 17.49 8.84
CA GLU A 102 32.14 18.32 9.66
C GLU A 102 32.22 19.87 9.62
N ILE A 103 32.26 20.36 10.88
CA ILE A 103 32.59 21.66 11.48
C ILE A 103 31.49 22.73 11.49
#